data_AF-A0A2D6FZB7-F1
#
_entry.id   AF-A0A2D6FZB7-F1
#
_cell.length_a   1.000
_cell.length_b   1.000
_cell.length_c   1.000
_cell.angle_alpha   90.00
_cell.angle_beta   90.00
_cell.angle_gamma   90.00
#
_symmetry.space_group_name_H-M   'P 1'
#
loop_
_entity.id
_entity.type
_entity.pdbx_description
1 polymer ?
#
loop_
_entity_poly.entity_id
_entity_poly.type
_entity_poly.pdbx_seq_one_letter_code
_entity_poly.pdbx_strand_id
1 'polypeptide(L)'
;MQKNIMSVGFILALSGCGFVDSYEEAVHDFEPLYCYQSLASVECFRQPNHPDKRRLVNYYGPHPSRYDAPEPAPIPELKAPPAVPFWVRDPEPVPESFVKMTGRSGVPAASMPILQSPNLPPPVSQDDKDEIKKSRITEPLPPKDSEAKGPDAKDAQDSKE
;
A
#
# COMPACT_ATOMS: atom_id res chain seq x y z
N MET A 1 -20.96 -42.66 -29.04
CA MET A 1 -21.65 -41.48 -28.46
C MET A 1 -21.52 -41.34 -26.93
N GLN A 2 -21.13 -42.39 -26.18
CA GLN A 2 -20.99 -42.33 -24.70
C GLN A 2 -19.78 -41.51 -24.19
N LYS A 3 -18.70 -41.36 -24.98
CA LYS A 3 -17.49 -40.60 -24.58
C LYS A 3 -17.76 -39.12 -24.29
N ASN A 4 -18.75 -38.51 -24.93
CA ASN A 4 -19.06 -37.09 -24.77
C ASN A 4 -19.89 -36.82 -23.50
N ILE A 5 -20.54 -37.84 -22.93
CA ILE A 5 -21.35 -37.69 -21.71
C ILE A 5 -20.44 -37.67 -20.47
N MET A 6 -19.35 -38.45 -20.48
CA MET A 6 -18.39 -38.47 -19.37
C MET A 6 -17.58 -37.17 -19.24
N SER A 7 -17.27 -36.47 -20.34
CA SER A 7 -16.53 -35.20 -20.26
C SER A 7 -17.36 -34.07 -19.66
N VAL A 8 -18.66 -34.00 -19.96
CA VAL A 8 -19.56 -32.96 -19.43
C VAL A 8 -19.79 -33.15 -17.92
N GLY A 9 -19.93 -34.40 -17.46
CA GLY A 9 -20.07 -34.69 -16.03
C GLY A 9 -18.83 -34.30 -15.21
N PHE A 10 -17.63 -34.46 -15.77
CA PHE A 10 -16.39 -34.13 -15.08
C PHE A 10 -16.20 -32.61 -14.93
N ILE A 11 -16.58 -31.83 -15.94
CA ILE A 11 -16.49 -30.36 -15.90
C ILE A 11 -17.46 -29.78 -14.86
N LEU A 12 -18.67 -30.34 -14.76
CA LEU A 12 -19.65 -29.94 -13.74
C LEU A 12 -19.20 -30.29 -12.31
N ALA A 13 -18.49 -31.40 -12.12
CA ALA A 13 -17.94 -31.77 -10.82
C ALA A 13 -16.79 -30.83 -10.38
N LEU A 14 -15.98 -30.34 -11.32
CA LEU A 14 -14.87 -29.42 -11.04
C LEU A 14 -15.33 -27.99 -10.73
N SER A 15 -16.51 -27.57 -11.21
CA SER A 15 -17.07 -26.24 -10.88
C SER A 15 -17.65 -26.14 -9.45
N GLY A 16 -17.73 -27.25 -8.71
CA GLY A 16 -18.28 -27.30 -7.35
C GLY A 16 -17.29 -26.98 -6.22
N CYS A 17 -16.02 -26.70 -6.54
CA CYS A 17 -15.01 -26.34 -5.52
C CYS A 17 -15.23 -24.89 -5.06
N GLY A 18 -16.18 -24.68 -4.14
CA GLY A 18 -16.20 -23.49 -3.31
C GLY A 18 -14.91 -23.45 -2.49
N PHE A 19 -13.98 -22.56 -2.86
CA PHE A 19 -12.78 -22.29 -2.08
C PHE A 19 -13.22 -21.67 -0.74
N VAL A 20 -13.37 -22.52 0.28
CA VAL A 20 -13.36 -22.09 1.67
C VAL A 20 -11.89 -22.10 2.08
N ASP A 21 -11.39 -20.95 2.51
CA ASP A 21 -10.04 -20.85 3.04
C ASP A 21 -9.96 -21.67 4.33
N SER A 22 -8.92 -22.49 4.51
CA SER A 22 -8.77 -23.35 5.70
C SER A 22 -8.68 -22.52 6.99
N TYR A 23 -8.28 -21.26 6.88
CA TYR A 23 -8.34 -20.29 7.97
C TYR A 23 -9.77 -19.94 8.37
N GLU A 24 -10.68 -19.73 7.41
CA GLU A 24 -12.08 -19.42 7.70
C GLU A 24 -12.74 -20.60 8.43
N GLU A 25 -12.47 -21.84 8.02
CA GLU A 25 -13.01 -23.05 8.66
C GLU A 25 -12.61 -23.17 10.13
N ALA A 26 -11.35 -22.84 10.47
CA ALA A 26 -10.87 -22.89 11.84
C ALA A 26 -11.41 -21.76 12.75
N VAL A 27 -11.88 -20.67 12.15
CA VAL A 27 -12.32 -19.46 12.87
C VAL A 27 -13.84 -19.29 12.82
N HIS A 28 -14.55 -20.18 12.12
CA HIS A 28 -15.98 -20.10 11.88
C HIS A 28 -16.85 -20.13 13.14
N ASP A 29 -16.36 -20.70 14.24
CA ASP A 29 -17.08 -20.80 15.52
C ASP A 29 -17.01 -19.50 16.37
N PHE A 30 -16.19 -18.53 15.99
CA PHE A 30 -15.99 -17.29 16.74
C PHE A 30 -16.86 -16.14 16.20
N GLU A 31 -17.20 -15.17 17.05
CA GLU A 31 -17.85 -13.94 16.59
C GLU A 31 -16.96 -13.23 15.55
N PRO A 32 -17.48 -12.87 14.37
CA PRO A 32 -16.70 -12.26 13.32
C PRO A 32 -16.22 -10.87 13.77
N LEU A 33 -14.96 -10.58 13.47
CA LEU A 33 -14.26 -9.40 13.97
C LEU A 33 -13.36 -8.83 12.89
N TYR A 34 -13.65 -7.61 12.45
CA TYR A 34 -12.95 -6.91 11.38
C TYR A 34 -12.21 -5.72 11.96
N CYS A 35 -10.87 -5.76 11.95
CA CYS A 35 -10.03 -4.74 12.56
C CYS A 35 -9.37 -3.86 11.50
N TYR A 36 -9.57 -2.55 11.62
CA TYR A 36 -9.10 -1.53 10.69
C TYR A 36 -8.13 -0.56 11.36
N GLN A 37 -7.18 -0.05 10.58
CA GLN A 37 -6.24 0.97 11.04
C GLN A 37 -6.91 2.35 11.02
N SER A 38 -7.11 2.94 12.21
CA SER A 38 -7.52 4.33 12.39
C SER A 38 -6.29 5.25 12.46
N LEU A 39 -6.50 6.56 12.60
CA LEU A 39 -5.40 7.53 12.72
C LEU A 39 -4.61 7.37 14.02
N ALA A 40 -5.22 6.82 15.08
CA ALA A 40 -4.63 6.76 16.42
C ALA A 40 -4.61 5.34 17.02
N SER A 41 -5.32 4.37 16.42
CA SER A 41 -5.50 3.03 16.98
C SER A 41 -5.94 2.00 15.93
N VAL A 42 -6.16 0.77 16.37
CA VAL A 42 -6.89 -0.24 15.59
C VAL A 42 -8.31 -0.30 16.15
N GLU A 43 -9.31 -0.13 15.28
CA GLU A 43 -10.72 -0.22 15.63
C GLU A 43 -11.31 -1.50 15.04
N CYS A 44 -12.02 -2.25 15.87
CA CYS A 44 -12.57 -3.55 15.49
C CYS A 44 -14.10 -3.53 15.52
N PHE A 45 -14.71 -4.04 14.46
CA PHE A 45 -16.15 -4.05 14.25
C PHE A 45 -16.66 -5.48 14.04
N ARG A 46 -17.92 -5.73 14.42
CA ARG A 46 -18.59 -7.02 14.15
C ARG A 46 -19.00 -7.21 12.70
N GLN A 47 -19.12 -6.11 11.96
CA GLN A 47 -19.46 -6.09 10.54
C GLN A 47 -18.37 -5.35 9.78
N PRO A 48 -18.12 -5.71 8.51
CA PRO A 48 -17.09 -5.07 7.72
C PRO A 48 -17.46 -3.62 7.42
N ASN A 49 -16.53 -2.71 7.74
CA ASN A 49 -16.63 -1.32 7.37
C ASN A 49 -16.12 -1.12 5.93
N HIS A 50 -17.03 -1.08 4.96
CA HIS A 50 -16.71 -0.92 3.54
C HIS A 50 -15.91 0.35 3.17
N PRO A 51 -16.15 1.57 3.71
CA PRO A 51 -15.33 2.74 3.40
C PRO A 51 -13.85 2.55 3.76
N ASP A 52 -13.55 1.80 4.82
CA ASP A 52 -12.19 1.57 5.30
C ASP A 52 -11.56 0.27 4.79
N LYS A 53 -12.12 -0.35 3.74
CA LYS A 53 -11.62 -1.62 3.17
C LYS A 53 -10.10 -1.63 2.89
N ARG A 54 -9.51 -0.47 2.54
CA ARG A 54 -8.07 -0.34 2.25
C ARG A 54 -7.17 -0.36 3.49
N ARG A 55 -7.77 -0.22 4.69
CA ARG A 55 -7.08 -0.15 5.98
C ARG A 55 -7.33 -1.37 6.85
N LEU A 56 -7.85 -2.46 6.26
CA LEU A 56 -8.06 -3.70 6.98
C LEU A 56 -6.71 -4.28 7.41
N VAL A 57 -6.52 -4.48 8.71
CA VAL A 57 -5.30 -5.05 9.29
C VAL A 57 -5.45 -6.55 9.43
N ASN A 58 -6.57 -6.99 9.99
CA ASN A 58 -6.89 -8.41 10.15
C ASN A 58 -8.42 -8.60 10.21
N TYR A 59 -8.87 -9.82 9.93
CA TYR A 59 -10.26 -10.22 10.10
C TYR A 59 -10.35 -11.64 10.65
N TYR A 60 -11.37 -11.87 11.47
CA TYR A 60 -11.77 -13.19 11.95
C TYR A 60 -13.16 -13.50 11.37
N GLY A 61 -13.31 -14.66 10.72
CA GLY A 61 -14.54 -15.06 10.05
C GLY A 61 -14.49 -14.85 8.53
N PRO A 62 -15.66 -14.71 7.86
CA PRO A 62 -15.71 -14.66 6.40
C PRO A 62 -15.05 -13.40 5.85
N HIS A 63 -14.32 -13.54 4.75
CA HIS A 63 -13.63 -12.43 4.11
C HIS A 63 -14.60 -11.28 3.77
N PRO A 64 -14.23 -10.01 4.04
CA PRO A 64 -15.12 -8.85 3.90
C PRO A 64 -15.60 -8.58 2.46
N SER A 65 -14.98 -9.21 1.45
CA SER A 65 -15.46 -9.14 0.06
C SER A 65 -16.73 -9.96 -0.21
N ARG A 66 -17.15 -10.83 0.72
CA ARG A 66 -18.42 -11.56 0.60
C ARG A 66 -19.64 -10.69 0.91
N TYR A 67 -19.42 -9.53 1.53
CA TYR A 67 -20.48 -8.59 1.87
C TYR A 67 -20.65 -7.57 0.76
N ASP A 68 -21.92 -7.31 0.41
CA ASP A 68 -22.26 -6.28 -0.56
C ASP A 68 -21.93 -4.90 0.00
N ALA A 69 -21.19 -4.11 -0.78
CA ALA A 69 -20.91 -2.73 -0.41
C ALA A 69 -22.21 -1.91 -0.43
N PRO A 70 -22.41 -0.99 0.53
CA PRO A 70 -23.56 -0.11 0.52
C PRO A 70 -23.58 0.72 -0.76
N GLU A 71 -24.78 1.01 -1.27
CA GLU A 71 -24.94 1.87 -2.43
C GLU A 71 -24.29 3.24 -2.17
N PRO A 72 -23.55 3.79 -3.15
CA PRO A 72 -22.93 5.09 -2.98
C PRO A 72 -24.00 6.15 -2.75
N ALA A 73 -23.76 7.05 -1.80
CA ALA A 73 -24.65 8.16 -1.54
C ALA A 73 -24.88 8.99 -2.81
N PRO A 74 -26.09 9.50 -3.04
CA PRO A 74 -26.37 10.34 -4.20
C PRO A 74 -25.46 11.57 -4.17
N ILE A 75 -24.85 11.87 -5.32
CA ILE A 75 -24.00 13.05 -5.46
C ILE A 75 -24.88 14.29 -5.29
N PRO A 76 -24.61 15.17 -4.32
CA PRO A 76 -25.41 16.37 -4.14
C PRO A 76 -25.23 17.28 -5.36
N GLU A 77 -26.34 17.86 -5.84
CA GLU A 77 -26.27 18.92 -6.84
C GLU A 77 -25.64 20.17 -6.22
N LEU A 78 -24.36 20.37 -6.52
CA LEU A 78 -23.64 21.56 -6.08
C LEU A 78 -24.17 22.78 -6.83
N LYS A 79 -24.94 23.62 -6.15
CA LYS A 79 -25.31 24.94 -6.67
C LYS A 79 -24.14 25.89 -6.46
N ALA A 80 -23.68 26.51 -7.54
CA ALA A 80 -22.73 27.58 -7.43
C ALA A 80 -23.30 28.70 -6.54
N PRO A 81 -22.49 29.34 -5.70
CA PRO A 81 -22.91 30.55 -5.00
C PRO A 81 -23.32 31.61 -6.03
N PRO A 82 -24.26 32.52 -5.67
CA PRO A 82 -24.64 33.60 -6.55
C PRO A 82 -23.42 34.44 -6.94
N ALA A 83 -23.40 34.95 -8.17
CA ALA A 83 -22.34 35.81 -8.65
C ALA A 83 -22.23 37.05 -7.76
N VAL A 84 -21.05 37.28 -7.17
CA VAL A 84 -20.78 38.48 -6.37
C VAL A 84 -20.50 39.64 -7.33
N PRO A 85 -21.21 40.77 -7.25
CA PRO A 85 -21.07 41.87 -8.21
C PRO A 85 -19.74 42.62 -8.10
N PHE A 86 -19.08 42.59 -6.94
CA PHE A 86 -17.77 43.20 -6.75
C PHE A 86 -17.00 42.49 -5.63
N TRP A 87 -15.68 42.46 -5.75
CA TRP A 87 -14.79 41.94 -4.72
C TRP A 87 -14.18 43.13 -3.97
N VAL A 88 -14.35 43.16 -2.64
CA VAL A 88 -13.63 44.11 -1.78
C VAL A 88 -12.25 43.51 -1.53
N ARG A 89 -11.19 44.21 -1.93
CA ARG A 89 -9.84 43.86 -1.50
C ARG A 89 -9.69 44.24 -0.04
N ASP A 90 -9.20 43.32 0.78
CA ASP A 90 -8.71 43.67 2.10
C ASP A 90 -7.59 44.71 1.96
N PRO A 91 -7.52 45.70 2.87
CA PRO A 91 -6.46 46.69 2.83
C PRO A 91 -5.11 45.99 2.91
N GLU A 92 -4.18 46.38 2.04
CA GLU A 92 -2.80 45.88 2.09
C GLU A 92 -2.24 46.13 3.51
N PRO A 93 -1.57 45.12 4.10
CA PRO A 93 -0.98 45.31 5.42
C PRO A 93 0.03 46.45 5.35
N VAL A 94 -0.11 47.43 6.24
CA VAL A 94 0.86 48.52 6.36
C VAL A 94 2.21 47.89 6.70
N PRO A 95 3.28 48.14 5.91
CA PRO A 95 4.58 47.58 6.20
C PRO A 95 5.02 48.06 7.59
N GLU A 96 5.15 47.13 8.53
CA GLU A 96 5.72 47.43 9.83
C GLU A 96 7.14 47.95 9.60
N SER A 97 7.49 49.05 10.29
CA SER A 97 8.86 49.52 10.28
C SER A 97 9.73 48.43 10.87
N PHE A 98 10.56 47.80 10.04
CA PHE A 98 11.55 46.87 10.52
C PHE A 98 12.44 47.62 11.52
N VAL A 99 12.40 47.26 12.80
CA VAL A 99 13.42 47.69 13.75
C VAL A 99 14.69 46.99 13.27
N LYS A 100 15.51 47.71 12.51
CA LYS A 100 16.84 47.26 12.10
C LYS A 100 17.60 47.04 13.41
N MET A 101 17.67 45.79 13.88
CA MET A 101 18.45 45.43 15.07
C MET A 101 19.92 45.69 14.76
N THR A 102 20.35 46.94 14.90
CA THR A 102 21.76 47.34 14.92
C THR A 102 22.29 46.93 16.28
N GLY A 103 22.54 45.64 16.46
CA GLY A 103 22.83 45.11 17.78
C GLY A 103 23.06 43.61 17.83
N ARG A 104 23.70 43.03 16.82
CA ARG A 104 24.40 41.75 17.01
C ARG A 104 25.82 41.92 16.51
N SER A 105 26.66 42.47 17.39
CA SER A 105 28.09 42.19 17.29
C SER A 105 28.23 40.67 17.23
N GLY A 106 28.89 40.17 16.20
CA GLY A 106 29.17 38.76 16.05
C GLY A 106 30.06 38.33 17.21
N VAL A 107 29.46 37.84 18.28
CA VAL A 107 30.17 36.91 19.16
C VAL A 107 30.27 35.63 18.33
N PRO A 108 31.47 35.17 17.98
CA PRO A 108 31.61 33.88 17.31
C PRO A 108 30.93 32.84 18.19
N ALA A 109 30.04 32.05 17.61
CA ALA A 109 29.40 30.95 18.31
C ALA A 109 30.50 30.01 18.80
N ALA A 110 30.82 30.07 20.10
CA ALA A 110 31.57 29.02 20.74
C ALA A 110 30.75 27.75 20.53
N SER A 111 31.31 26.80 19.79
CA SER A 111 30.73 25.48 19.61
C SER A 111 30.44 24.92 21.00
N MET A 112 29.16 24.85 21.38
CA MET A 112 28.81 24.16 22.61
C MET A 112 29.31 22.71 22.48
N PRO A 113 29.99 22.17 23.49
CA PRO A 113 30.29 20.75 23.50
C PRO A 113 28.97 20.00 23.44
N ILE A 114 28.84 19.13 22.44
CA ILE A 114 27.72 18.21 22.28
C ILE A 114 27.55 17.49 23.63
N LEU A 115 26.43 17.73 24.29
CA LEU A 115 25.99 16.90 25.41
C LEU A 115 25.84 15.47 24.86
N GLN A 116 26.85 14.64 25.09
CA GLN A 116 26.77 13.20 24.86
C GLN A 116 25.71 12.67 25.82
N SER A 117 24.50 12.51 25.31
CA SER A 117 23.45 11.77 25.99
C SER A 117 23.99 10.35 26.26
N PRO A 118 23.98 9.86 27.51
CA PRO A 118 24.71 8.65 27.93
C PRO A 118 24.18 7.33 27.35
N ASN A 119 23.27 7.36 26.37
CA ASN A 119 22.63 6.16 25.81
C ASN A 119 22.29 6.25 24.31
N LEU A 120 23.00 7.06 23.52
CA LEU A 120 22.89 6.96 22.06
C LEU A 120 23.81 5.86 21.53
N PRO A 121 23.31 4.92 20.70
CA PRO A 121 24.18 4.00 19.99
C PRO A 121 25.16 4.79 19.11
N PRO A 122 26.41 4.32 18.95
CA PRO A 122 27.39 5.02 18.14
C PRO A 122 26.86 5.18 16.71
N PRO A 123 27.16 6.31 16.03
CA PRO A 123 26.80 6.49 14.64
C PRO A 123 27.42 5.36 13.82
N VAL A 124 26.58 4.70 13.01
CA VAL A 124 26.95 3.60 12.10
C VAL A 124 28.21 3.98 11.33
N SER A 125 29.25 3.13 11.41
CA SER A 125 30.55 3.39 10.79
C SER A 125 30.39 3.46 9.25
N GLN A 126 31.33 4.13 8.57
CA GLN A 126 31.27 4.21 7.10
C GLN A 126 31.33 2.82 6.44
N ASP A 127 32.07 1.90 7.04
CA ASP A 127 32.21 0.53 6.56
C ASP A 127 30.87 -0.24 6.62
N ASP A 128 30.12 -0.06 7.72
CA ASP A 128 28.79 -0.66 7.86
C ASP A 128 27.78 -0.08 6.86
N LYS A 129 27.90 1.22 6.51
CA LYS A 129 27.03 1.85 5.49
C LYS A 129 27.26 1.25 4.11
N ASP A 130 28.50 0.89 3.80
CA ASP A 130 28.85 0.31 2.51
C ASP A 130 28.44 -1.17 2.44
N GLU A 131 28.47 -1.92 3.54
CA GLU A 131 27.86 -3.25 3.63
C GLU A 131 26.33 -3.23 3.51
N ILE A 132 25.65 -2.26 4.12
CA ILE A 132 24.19 -2.09 4.01
C ILE A 132 23.78 -1.75 2.57
N LYS A 133 24.57 -0.94 1.86
CA LYS A 133 24.31 -0.65 0.43
C LYS A 133 24.55 -1.87 -0.45
N LYS A 134 25.57 -2.68 -0.13
CA LYS A 134 25.93 -3.89 -0.89
C LYS A 134 24.93 -5.04 -0.69
N SER A 135 24.27 -5.09 0.46
CA SER A 135 23.24 -6.08 0.80
C SER A 135 21.82 -5.66 0.40
N ARG A 136 21.62 -4.46 -0.14
CA ARG A 136 20.33 -4.01 -0.65
C ARG A 136 19.99 -4.75 -1.96
N ILE A 137 19.42 -5.93 -1.81
CA ILE A 137 18.76 -6.71 -2.87
C ILE A 137 17.53 -5.91 -3.32
N THR A 138 17.73 -4.97 -4.23
CA THR A 138 16.64 -4.36 -5.01
C THR A 138 17.20 -3.95 -6.36
N GLU A 139 17.60 -4.96 -7.14
CA GLU A 139 17.67 -4.80 -8.58
C GLU A 139 16.51 -5.61 -9.17
N PRO A 140 15.52 -4.97 -9.82
CA PRO A 140 14.41 -5.67 -10.42
C PRO A 140 14.93 -6.53 -11.57
N LEU A 141 14.61 -7.82 -11.53
CA LEU A 141 14.90 -8.75 -12.62
C LEU A 141 14.31 -8.18 -13.93
N PRO A 142 15.11 -8.08 -15.02
CA PRO A 142 14.58 -7.62 -16.28
C PRO A 142 13.52 -8.60 -16.82
N PRO A 143 12.47 -8.09 -17.50
CA PRO A 143 11.42 -8.94 -18.06
C PRO A 143 12.03 -9.85 -19.13
N LYS A 144 11.92 -11.17 -18.91
CA LYS A 144 12.16 -12.16 -19.96
C LYS A 144 10.97 -12.10 -20.90
N ASP A 145 11.10 -11.42 -22.03
CA ASP A 145 10.40 -11.74 -23.27
C ASP A 145 11.04 -10.99 -24.46
N SER A 146 11.00 -11.65 -25.62
CA SER A 146 11.36 -11.21 -26.99
C SER A 146 12.80 -11.47 -27.53
N GLU A 147 12.88 -12.52 -28.38
CA GLU A 147 13.41 -12.53 -29.78
C GLU A 147 14.90 -12.23 -30.04
N ALA A 148 15.67 -12.88 -30.93
CA ALA A 148 15.39 -13.82 -32.01
C ALA A 148 16.71 -14.44 -32.58
N LYS A 149 16.62 -15.71 -33.04
CA LYS A 149 17.07 -16.24 -34.35
C LYS A 149 18.58 -16.41 -34.71
N GLY A 150 19.02 -17.67 -34.60
CA GLY A 150 19.77 -18.49 -35.61
C GLY A 150 21.25 -18.19 -35.90
N PRO A 151 22.01 -19.11 -36.57
CA PRO A 151 21.55 -20.28 -37.34
C PRO A 151 22.31 -21.63 -37.13
N ASP A 152 21.68 -22.69 -37.67
CA ASP A 152 22.19 -23.95 -38.26
C ASP A 152 23.22 -24.87 -37.57
N ALA A 153 22.81 -26.12 -37.28
CA ALA A 153 23.53 -27.35 -37.70
C ALA A 153 22.73 -28.65 -37.41
N LYS A 154 22.16 -29.22 -38.48
CA LYS A 154 22.17 -30.63 -38.94
C LYS A 154 22.05 -31.82 -37.98
N ASP A 155 21.11 -32.70 -38.37
CA ASP A 155 21.16 -34.17 -38.43
C ASP A 155 21.42 -34.98 -37.15
N ALA A 156 20.39 -35.70 -36.68
CA ALA A 156 20.41 -37.16 -36.60
C ALA A 156 19.06 -37.72 -36.10
N GLN A 157 18.51 -38.63 -36.90
CA GLN A 157 17.44 -39.55 -36.55
C GLN A 157 17.89 -40.44 -35.37
N ASP A 158 17.00 -40.75 -34.42
CA ASP A 158 16.93 -42.12 -33.92
C ASP A 158 15.54 -42.47 -33.40
N SER A 159 15.20 -43.72 -33.64
CA SER A 159 13.94 -44.40 -33.38
C SER A 159 13.97 -45.05 -31.99
N LYS A 160 12.84 -45.08 -31.28
CA LYS A 160 12.43 -46.13 -30.32
C LYS A 160 11.11 -45.71 -29.66
N GLU A 161 10.04 -46.43 -29.97
CA GLU A 161 9.42 -47.51 -29.15
C GLU A 161 8.60 -46.97 -27.97
#